data_AF-A0A8H9H9S4-F1
#
_entry.id   AF-A0A8H9H9S4-F1
#
_cell.length_a   1.000
_cell.length_b   1.000
_cell.length_c   1.000
_cell.angle_alpha   90.00
_cell.angle_beta   90.00
_cell.angle_gamma   90.00
#
_symmetry.space_group_name_H-M   'P 1'
#
loop_
_entity.id
_entity.type
_entity.pdbx_description
1 polymer ?
#
loop_
_entity_poly.entity_id
_entity_poly.type
_entity_poly.pdbx_seq_one_letter_code
_entity_poly.pdbx_strand_id
1 'polypeptide(L)'
;MTNQTDNFPDLMSDDSFEVVMRGYSRRQVHDYMIRTRNQIRDLEERLARTIDQAEQSRLELADARRRMTESPQNPDELGERLSQILKLAQEEATANKEASESEARRLRETSAAEAERLVTSAREQADAIRGAAQEEAERRVADATATSERLLAQAGAEAEGTLGSARGEAEETLRSARAEAEETLRSARAEGERQLTAARMEAERLLIEARGQAEAMLAAAQHRVNALDEHTGRRVAYLSDTHTEVVRRLNEIGAVLGDLMHRESAAGPLIDEAAVLPPGPQVHAIAAGAPAQGHEQPYEQSYEQPHEPVEDTPQALEAAPSGHEADDAATGQGRMDGDEDDAVLIVDDGRHENGHDVPPSPEDTDVNLGRVRRAAPDGKPAAGK
;
A
#
# COMPACT_ATOMS: atom_id res chain seq x y z
N MET A 1 40.11 127.93 -51.11
CA MET A 1 39.67 129.13 -51.84
C MET A 1 39.94 130.34 -50.95
N THR A 2 40.14 131.52 -51.54
CA THR A 2 40.14 132.88 -50.91
C THR A 2 41.00 133.12 -49.66
N ASN A 3 41.93 134.07 -49.78
CA ASN A 3 42.61 134.69 -48.65
C ASN A 3 41.64 135.58 -47.85
N GLN A 4 41.88 135.72 -46.54
CA GLN A 4 41.45 136.88 -45.75
C GLN A 4 42.45 137.09 -44.60
N THR A 5 43.52 137.85 -44.84
CA THR A 5 44.45 138.29 -43.79
C THR A 5 43.92 139.58 -43.17
N ASP A 6 43.04 139.47 -42.18
CA ASP A 6 42.55 140.63 -41.42
C ASP A 6 43.67 141.14 -40.50
N ASN A 7 44.41 142.12 -41.02
CA ASN A 7 45.58 142.73 -40.40
C ASN A 7 45.17 143.70 -39.29
N PHE A 8 44.96 143.20 -38.07
CA PHE A 8 44.67 144.03 -36.90
C PHE A 8 45.93 144.75 -36.39
N PRO A 9 45.98 146.09 -36.43
CA PRO A 9 47.15 146.84 -35.99
C PRO A 9 47.23 146.94 -34.46
N ASP A 10 48.46 146.77 -33.98
CA ASP A 10 48.98 147.03 -32.63
C ASP A 10 48.03 147.72 -31.61
N LEU A 11 47.29 146.92 -30.84
CA LEU A 11 46.35 147.41 -29.82
C LEU A 11 47.02 147.70 -28.46
N MET A 12 48.34 147.91 -28.43
CA MET A 12 49.15 148.09 -27.20
C MET A 12 49.06 149.50 -26.58
N SER A 13 47.97 150.25 -26.81
CA SER A 13 47.94 151.70 -26.55
C SER A 13 46.61 152.26 -26.02
N ASP A 14 45.90 151.55 -25.13
CA ASP A 14 44.89 152.22 -24.26
C ASP A 14 44.57 151.48 -22.93
N ASP A 15 45.60 151.15 -22.13
CA ASP A 15 45.45 150.53 -20.80
C ASP A 15 45.00 151.50 -19.67
N SER A 16 44.55 152.71 -20.03
CA SER A 16 44.21 153.79 -19.09
C SER A 16 42.71 153.95 -18.85
N PHE A 17 42.19 153.27 -17.82
CA PHE A 17 40.83 153.53 -17.32
C PHE A 17 40.64 154.96 -16.77
N GLU A 18 39.47 155.52 -17.01
CA GLU A 18 39.03 156.83 -16.50
C GLU A 18 38.97 156.86 -14.95
N VAL A 19 39.36 157.99 -14.33
CA VAL A 19 39.49 158.12 -12.87
C VAL A 19 38.37 158.98 -12.29
N VAL A 20 37.35 158.32 -11.76
CA VAL A 20 36.20 158.96 -11.07
C VAL A 20 36.44 159.09 -9.56
N MET A 21 35.86 160.13 -8.93
CA MET A 21 36.00 160.50 -7.51
C MET A 21 35.70 159.39 -6.48
N ARG A 22 35.02 158.31 -6.87
CA ARG A 22 34.77 157.12 -6.04
C ARG A 22 34.71 155.88 -6.94
N GLY A 23 35.89 155.29 -7.19
CA GLY A 23 36.05 154.09 -8.02
C GLY A 23 37.00 153.05 -7.43
N TYR A 24 37.29 151.99 -8.19
CA TYR A 24 38.24 150.95 -7.78
C TYR A 24 39.68 151.47 -7.73
N SER A 25 40.52 150.90 -6.87
CA SER A 25 41.92 151.33 -6.74
C SER A 25 42.69 151.04 -8.03
N ARG A 26 43.27 152.08 -8.65
CA ARG A 26 44.10 151.96 -9.87
C ARG A 26 45.20 150.90 -9.73
N ARG A 27 45.76 150.71 -8.53
CA ARG A 27 46.75 149.64 -8.27
C ARG A 27 46.11 148.26 -8.32
N GLN A 28 44.98 148.04 -7.64
CA GLN A 28 44.27 146.76 -7.67
C GLN A 28 43.78 146.39 -9.08
N VAL A 29 43.35 147.38 -9.88
CA VAL A 29 42.97 147.18 -11.28
C VAL A 29 44.21 146.80 -12.12
N HIS A 30 45.34 147.47 -11.95
CA HIS A 30 46.59 147.12 -12.65
C HIS A 30 47.12 145.73 -12.24
N ASP A 31 47.12 145.42 -10.94
CA ASP A 31 47.46 144.10 -10.39
C ASP A 31 46.54 143.00 -10.97
N TYR A 32 45.27 143.32 -11.24
CA TYR A 32 44.31 142.43 -11.91
C TYR A 32 44.55 142.33 -13.42
N MET A 33 44.85 143.42 -14.13
CA MET A 33 45.21 143.38 -15.56
C MET A 33 46.46 142.53 -15.80
N ILE A 34 47.50 142.67 -14.98
CA ILE A 34 48.71 141.85 -15.04
C ILE A 34 48.36 140.37 -14.84
N ARG A 35 47.51 140.06 -13.83
CA ARG A 35 47.02 138.68 -13.60
C ARG A 35 46.26 138.14 -14.81
N THR A 36 45.34 138.91 -15.38
CA THR A 36 44.54 138.52 -16.54
C THR A 36 45.40 138.33 -17.79
N ARG A 37 46.41 139.18 -18.03
CA ARG A 37 47.39 138.99 -19.11
C ARG A 37 48.23 137.73 -18.92
N ASN A 38 48.71 137.48 -17.71
CA ASN A 38 49.44 136.26 -17.39
C ASN A 38 48.56 135.00 -17.55
N GLN A 39 47.26 135.10 -17.22
CA GLN A 39 46.29 134.02 -17.41
C GLN A 39 45.95 133.79 -18.90
N ILE A 40 45.79 134.85 -19.70
CA ILE A 40 45.64 134.74 -21.16
C ILE A 40 46.87 134.05 -21.75
N ARG A 41 48.07 134.52 -21.40
CA ARG A 41 49.34 133.93 -21.85
C ARG A 41 49.49 132.46 -21.44
N ASP A 42 49.18 132.07 -20.21
CA ASP A 42 49.24 130.66 -19.81
C ASP A 42 48.19 129.80 -20.54
N LEU A 43 47.01 130.35 -20.83
CA LEU A 43 46.00 129.67 -21.66
C LEU A 43 46.47 129.53 -23.13
N GLU A 44 47.13 130.53 -23.69
CA GLU A 44 47.73 130.48 -25.04
C GLU A 44 48.90 129.49 -25.11
N GLU A 45 49.83 129.54 -24.15
CA GLU A 45 50.92 128.57 -24.05
C GLU A 45 50.37 127.15 -23.80
N ARG A 46 49.27 127.00 -23.04
CA ARG A 46 48.59 125.71 -22.84
C ARG A 46 47.90 125.23 -24.11
N LEU A 47 47.30 126.11 -24.90
CA LEU A 47 46.68 125.79 -26.19
C LEU A 47 47.76 125.31 -27.19
N ALA A 48 48.89 126.00 -27.27
CA ALA A 48 50.03 125.58 -28.09
C ALA A 48 50.51 124.18 -27.67
N ARG A 49 50.76 123.96 -26.37
CA ARG A 49 51.17 122.66 -25.81
C ARG A 49 50.17 121.53 -26.14
N THR A 50 48.86 121.79 -26.20
CA THR A 50 47.87 120.76 -26.58
C THR A 50 47.74 120.57 -28.08
N ILE A 51 48.03 121.58 -28.91
CA ILE A 51 48.12 121.45 -30.37
C ILE A 51 49.35 120.60 -30.72
N ASP A 52 50.52 120.88 -30.15
CA ASP A 52 51.75 120.10 -30.35
C ASP A 52 51.53 118.61 -30.03
N GLN A 53 50.84 118.31 -28.93
CA GLN A 53 50.48 116.93 -28.54
C GLN A 53 49.46 116.28 -29.49
N ALA A 54 48.51 117.04 -30.03
CA ALA A 54 47.56 116.56 -31.02
C ALA A 54 48.21 116.29 -32.38
N GLU A 55 49.26 117.04 -32.75
CA GLU A 55 50.05 116.80 -33.96
C GLU A 55 51.02 115.63 -33.77
N GLN A 56 51.71 115.53 -32.63
CA GLN A 56 52.56 114.38 -32.28
C GLN A 56 51.78 113.06 -32.30
N SER A 57 50.63 112.98 -31.63
CA SER A 57 49.79 111.76 -31.63
C SER A 57 49.17 111.44 -32.99
N ARG A 58 48.92 112.45 -33.85
CA ARG A 58 48.56 112.23 -35.25
C ARG A 58 49.72 111.70 -36.08
N LEU A 59 50.94 112.18 -35.86
CA LEU A 59 52.14 111.66 -36.49
C LEU A 59 52.40 110.22 -36.05
N GLU A 60 52.29 109.89 -34.76
CA GLU A 60 52.42 108.51 -34.26
C GLU A 60 51.38 107.56 -34.85
N LEU A 61 50.11 107.98 -34.96
CA LEU A 61 49.06 107.18 -35.60
C LEU A 61 49.24 107.06 -37.12
N ALA A 62 49.76 108.10 -37.77
CA ALA A 62 50.15 108.05 -39.18
C ALA A 62 51.32 107.07 -39.36
N ASP A 63 52.37 107.14 -38.53
CA ASP A 63 53.53 106.26 -38.54
C ASP A 63 53.16 104.81 -38.19
N ALA A 64 52.23 104.57 -37.26
CA ALA A 64 51.75 103.24 -36.94
C ALA A 64 50.97 102.62 -38.12
N ARG A 65 50.04 103.38 -38.72
CA ARG A 65 49.32 102.96 -39.94
C ARG A 65 50.28 102.76 -41.11
N ARG A 66 51.25 103.66 -41.26
CA ARG A 66 52.29 103.59 -42.28
C ARG A 66 53.17 102.36 -42.07
N ARG A 67 53.59 102.02 -40.85
CA ARG A 67 54.29 100.76 -40.54
C ARG A 67 53.44 99.54 -40.87
N MET A 68 52.12 99.55 -40.62
CA MET A 68 51.22 98.45 -41.04
C MET A 68 50.96 98.39 -42.57
N THR A 69 51.38 99.40 -43.34
CA THR A 69 51.12 99.49 -44.79
C THR A 69 52.42 99.33 -45.62
N GLU A 70 53.52 99.91 -45.13
CA GLU A 70 54.89 99.81 -45.66
C GLU A 70 55.66 98.62 -45.09
N SER A 71 55.15 97.98 -44.02
CA SER A 71 55.42 96.57 -43.76
C SER A 71 54.22 95.78 -44.29
N PRO A 72 54.12 95.50 -45.61
CA PRO A 72 53.36 94.33 -46.00
C PRO A 72 53.98 93.16 -45.23
N GLN A 73 53.16 92.39 -44.51
CA GLN A 73 53.65 91.10 -44.04
C GLN A 73 53.94 90.28 -45.29
N ASN A 74 55.22 90.09 -45.60
CA ASN A 74 55.65 89.55 -46.89
C ASN A 74 54.86 88.25 -47.14
N PRO A 75 54.12 88.14 -48.26
CA PRO A 75 53.29 86.96 -48.51
C PRO A 75 54.08 85.66 -48.42
N ASP A 76 55.37 85.71 -48.74
CA ASP A 76 56.32 84.62 -48.63
C ASP A 76 56.70 84.30 -47.17
N GLU A 77 56.89 85.28 -46.29
CA GLU A 77 57.13 85.05 -44.84
C GLU A 77 55.88 84.51 -44.12
N LEU A 78 54.69 85.01 -44.52
CA LEU A 78 53.41 84.44 -44.07
C LEU A 78 53.23 83.02 -44.61
N GLY A 79 53.61 82.76 -45.86
CA GLY A 79 53.63 81.44 -46.47
C GLY A 79 54.59 80.48 -45.76
N GLU A 80 55.79 80.94 -45.41
CA GLU A 80 56.79 80.14 -44.69
C GLU A 80 56.32 79.81 -43.26
N ARG A 81 55.84 80.80 -42.50
CA ARG A 81 55.21 80.56 -41.18
C ARG A 81 54.00 79.64 -41.27
N LEU A 82 53.12 79.83 -42.26
CA LEU A 82 51.97 78.96 -42.48
C LEU A 82 52.40 77.53 -42.84
N SER A 83 53.45 77.38 -43.66
CA SER A 83 54.00 76.06 -44.01
C SER A 83 54.61 75.37 -42.77
N GLN A 84 55.24 76.12 -41.87
CA GLN A 84 55.79 75.58 -40.63
C GLN A 84 54.70 75.24 -39.61
N ILE A 85 53.63 76.05 -39.52
CA ILE A 85 52.43 75.71 -38.72
C ILE A 85 51.75 74.46 -39.28
N LEU A 86 51.55 74.36 -40.59
CA LEU A 86 50.95 73.18 -41.24
C LEU A 86 51.82 71.93 -41.05
N LYS A 87 53.14 72.06 -41.18
CA LYS A 87 54.08 70.97 -40.91
C LYS A 87 54.02 70.52 -39.45
N LEU A 88 54.07 71.45 -38.50
CA LEU A 88 54.06 71.13 -37.07
C LEU A 88 52.71 70.57 -36.61
N ALA A 89 51.60 71.08 -37.16
CA ALA A 89 50.27 70.51 -36.96
C ALA A 89 50.09 69.12 -37.61
N GLN A 90 50.77 68.86 -38.74
CA GLN A 90 50.78 67.52 -39.34
C GLN A 90 51.65 66.54 -38.54
N GLU A 91 52.81 66.98 -38.02
CA GLU A 91 53.67 66.21 -37.11
C GLU A 91 52.91 65.88 -35.80
N GLU A 92 52.22 66.87 -35.21
CA GLU A 92 51.35 66.70 -34.04
C GLU A 92 50.16 65.76 -34.32
N ALA A 93 49.52 65.89 -35.48
CA ALA A 93 48.43 64.98 -35.90
C ALA A 93 48.93 63.55 -36.10
N THR A 94 50.14 63.33 -36.64
CA THR A 94 50.74 61.99 -36.72
C THR A 94 51.10 61.45 -35.35
N ALA A 95 51.72 62.25 -34.46
CA ALA A 95 52.07 61.82 -33.11
C ALA A 95 50.84 61.48 -32.26
N ASN A 96 49.78 62.29 -32.33
CA ASN A 96 48.51 62.03 -31.65
C ASN A 96 47.81 60.77 -32.20
N LYS A 97 47.88 60.55 -33.52
CA LYS A 97 47.37 59.31 -34.14
C LYS A 97 48.16 58.08 -33.66
N GLU A 98 49.49 58.13 -33.68
CA GLU A 98 50.35 57.03 -33.21
C GLU A 98 50.16 56.75 -31.72
N ALA A 99 50.01 57.79 -30.89
CA ALA A 99 49.65 57.66 -29.49
C ALA A 99 48.29 56.95 -29.33
N SER A 100 47.26 57.45 -30.00
CA SER A 100 45.90 56.88 -30.00
C SER A 100 45.86 55.42 -30.48
N GLU A 101 46.61 55.08 -31.53
CA GLU A 101 46.72 53.70 -32.01
C GLU A 101 47.47 52.80 -31.03
N SER A 102 48.49 53.32 -30.33
CA SER A 102 49.22 52.60 -29.28
C SER A 102 48.35 52.35 -28.03
N GLU A 103 47.51 53.31 -27.63
CA GLU A 103 46.58 53.18 -26.50
C GLU A 103 45.43 52.24 -26.85
N ALA A 104 44.83 52.40 -28.03
CA ALA A 104 43.80 51.48 -28.52
C ALA A 104 44.34 50.04 -28.68
N ARG A 105 45.62 49.88 -29.02
CA ARG A 105 46.29 48.57 -29.04
C ARG A 105 46.47 48.02 -27.63
N ARG A 106 47.05 48.79 -26.69
CA ARG A 106 47.22 48.38 -25.29
C ARG A 106 45.90 47.96 -24.65
N LEU A 107 44.84 48.75 -24.83
CA LEU A 107 43.50 48.46 -24.32
C LEU A 107 42.94 47.14 -24.86
N ARG A 108 43.12 46.86 -26.16
CA ARG A 108 42.73 45.56 -26.75
C ARG A 108 43.55 44.41 -26.18
N GLU A 109 44.85 44.59 -26.00
CA GLU A 109 45.74 43.57 -25.44
C GLU A 109 45.42 43.28 -23.96
N THR A 110 45.10 44.30 -23.16
CA THR A 110 44.65 44.11 -21.76
C THR A 110 43.27 43.45 -21.68
N SER A 111 42.28 43.94 -22.42
CA SER A 111 40.93 43.37 -22.39
C SER A 111 40.88 41.94 -22.96
N ALA A 112 41.74 41.60 -23.93
CA ALA A 112 41.89 40.22 -24.39
C ALA A 112 42.47 39.31 -23.30
N ALA A 113 43.53 39.74 -22.61
CA ALA A 113 44.14 38.98 -21.52
C ALA A 113 43.19 38.85 -20.30
N GLU A 114 42.37 39.86 -20.01
CA GLU A 114 41.32 39.79 -18.98
C GLU A 114 40.19 38.83 -19.38
N ALA A 115 39.72 38.88 -20.63
CA ALA A 115 38.74 37.93 -21.14
C ALA A 115 39.25 36.48 -21.11
N GLU A 116 40.51 36.24 -21.49
CA GLU A 116 41.13 34.91 -21.43
C GLU A 116 41.25 34.38 -20.00
N ARG A 117 41.64 35.23 -19.03
CA ARG A 117 41.66 34.89 -17.60
C ARG A 117 40.26 34.56 -17.07
N LEU A 118 39.25 35.36 -17.43
CA LEU A 118 37.86 35.13 -17.02
C LEU A 118 37.31 33.82 -17.60
N VAL A 119 37.55 33.54 -18.89
CA VAL A 119 37.16 32.29 -19.54
C VAL A 119 37.87 31.08 -18.94
N THR A 120 39.15 31.21 -18.57
CA THR A 120 39.92 30.13 -17.93
C THR A 120 39.41 29.85 -16.52
N SER A 121 39.27 30.88 -15.68
CA SER A 121 38.71 30.76 -14.32
C SER A 121 37.28 30.20 -14.34
N ALA A 122 36.43 30.64 -15.26
CA ALA A 122 35.06 30.11 -15.40
C ALA A 122 35.04 28.63 -15.83
N ARG A 123 36.01 28.17 -16.64
CA ARG A 123 36.16 26.74 -16.99
C ARG A 123 36.64 25.93 -15.80
N GLU A 124 37.68 26.38 -15.10
CA GLU A 124 38.20 25.72 -13.90
C GLU A 124 37.12 25.59 -12.82
N GLN A 125 36.31 26.63 -12.60
CA GLN A 125 35.15 26.58 -11.71
C GLN A 125 34.07 25.61 -12.20
N ALA A 126 33.71 25.63 -13.49
CA ALA A 126 32.70 24.73 -14.05
C ALA A 126 33.13 23.25 -14.02
N ASP A 127 34.41 22.97 -14.21
CA ASP A 127 34.99 21.62 -14.15
C ASP A 127 35.13 21.15 -12.69
N ALA A 128 35.50 22.03 -11.75
CA ALA A 128 35.49 21.73 -10.32
C ALA A 128 34.07 21.45 -9.78
N ILE A 129 33.08 22.24 -10.19
CA ILE A 129 31.66 22.00 -9.86
C ILE A 129 31.19 20.65 -10.44
N ARG A 130 31.57 20.32 -11.68
CA ARG A 130 31.24 19.03 -12.29
C ARG A 130 31.89 17.86 -11.57
N GLY A 131 33.15 17.98 -11.18
CA GLY A 131 33.87 16.98 -10.38
C GLY A 131 33.20 16.74 -9.02
N ALA A 132 32.95 17.82 -8.27
CA ALA A 132 32.27 17.73 -6.97
C ALA A 132 30.87 17.10 -7.09
N ALA A 133 30.07 17.51 -8.08
CA ALA A 133 28.75 16.93 -8.32
C ALA A 133 28.80 15.45 -8.73
N GLN A 134 29.82 15.04 -9.51
CA GLN A 134 30.04 13.65 -9.89
C GLN A 134 30.43 12.80 -8.67
N GLU A 135 31.40 13.23 -7.86
CA GLU A 135 31.79 12.50 -6.65
C GLU A 135 30.66 12.43 -5.61
N GLU A 136 29.80 13.45 -5.53
CA GLU A 136 28.65 13.46 -4.63
C GLU A 136 27.52 12.55 -5.14
N ALA A 137 27.31 12.49 -6.46
CA ALA A 137 26.40 11.52 -7.08
C ALA A 137 26.89 10.08 -6.91
N GLU A 138 28.17 9.81 -7.12
CA GLU A 138 28.79 8.49 -6.91
C GLU A 138 28.70 8.06 -5.44
N ARG A 139 28.94 8.96 -4.48
CA ARG A 139 28.71 8.70 -3.05
C ARG A 139 27.26 8.37 -2.74
N ARG A 140 26.29 9.18 -3.22
CA ARG A 140 24.85 8.89 -3.04
C ARG A 140 24.44 7.55 -3.64
N VAL A 141 24.97 7.17 -4.81
CA VAL A 141 24.70 5.87 -5.43
C VAL A 141 25.28 4.74 -4.57
N ALA A 142 26.53 4.86 -4.12
CA ALA A 142 27.17 3.86 -3.26
C ALA A 142 26.45 3.67 -1.91
N ASP A 143 26.01 4.76 -1.27
CA ASP A 143 25.22 4.72 -0.04
C ASP A 143 23.83 4.12 -0.27
N ALA A 144 23.17 4.43 -1.40
CA ALA A 144 21.89 3.86 -1.79
C ALA A 144 21.98 2.35 -2.10
N THR A 145 23.05 1.89 -2.76
CA THR A 145 23.28 0.45 -2.98
C THR A 145 23.60 -0.25 -1.66
N ALA A 146 24.51 0.31 -0.85
CA ALA A 146 24.90 -0.29 0.43
C ALA A 146 23.77 -0.31 1.47
N THR A 147 22.80 0.61 1.41
CA THR A 147 21.58 0.53 2.22
C THR A 147 20.59 -0.48 1.66
N SER A 148 20.38 -0.53 0.34
CA SER A 148 19.51 -1.52 -0.32
C SER A 148 19.98 -2.96 -0.07
N GLU A 149 21.28 -3.22 -0.18
CA GLU A 149 21.90 -4.53 0.10
C GLU A 149 21.71 -4.94 1.57
N ARG A 150 21.86 -4.02 2.52
CA ARG A 150 21.58 -4.27 3.95
C ARG A 150 20.12 -4.59 4.21
N LEU A 151 19.18 -3.86 3.59
CA LEU A 151 17.75 -4.13 3.71
C LEU A 151 17.36 -5.48 3.10
N LEU A 152 17.93 -5.85 1.95
CA LEU A 152 17.71 -7.16 1.33
C LEU A 152 18.30 -8.31 2.17
N ALA A 153 19.48 -8.12 2.74
CA ALA A 153 20.09 -9.10 3.63
C ALA A 153 19.30 -9.27 4.94
N GLN A 154 18.81 -8.17 5.52
CA GLN A 154 17.95 -8.20 6.71
C GLN A 154 16.62 -8.90 6.42
N ALA A 155 15.91 -8.50 5.35
CA ALA A 155 14.64 -9.11 4.96
C ALA A 155 14.80 -10.60 4.61
N GLY A 156 15.93 -10.99 4.02
CA GLY A 156 16.28 -12.40 3.80
C GLY A 156 16.44 -13.17 5.12
N ALA A 157 17.21 -12.64 6.08
CA ALA A 157 17.41 -13.26 7.38
C ALA A 157 16.12 -13.33 8.22
N GLU A 158 15.27 -12.30 8.16
CA GLU A 158 13.95 -12.29 8.80
C GLU A 158 13.02 -13.34 8.17
N ALA A 159 12.95 -13.44 6.84
CA ALA A 159 12.17 -14.45 6.15
C ALA A 159 12.67 -15.88 6.41
N GLU A 160 13.98 -16.12 6.43
CA GLU A 160 14.58 -17.40 6.83
C GLU A 160 14.26 -17.75 8.29
N GLY A 161 14.31 -16.76 9.19
CA GLY A 161 13.92 -16.91 10.60
C GLY A 161 12.44 -17.30 10.76
N THR A 162 11.52 -16.58 10.11
CA THR A 162 10.08 -16.90 10.13
C THR A 162 9.79 -18.27 9.52
N LEU A 163 10.43 -18.63 8.41
CA LEU A 163 10.32 -19.97 7.81
C LEU A 163 10.93 -21.06 8.70
N GLY A 164 11.96 -20.74 9.49
CA GLY A 164 12.52 -21.63 10.50
C GLY A 164 11.54 -21.92 11.63
N SER A 165 11.00 -20.88 12.26
CA SER A 165 10.00 -21.01 13.34
C SER A 165 8.75 -21.75 12.88
N ALA A 166 8.15 -21.36 11.75
CA ALA A 166 6.95 -21.98 11.21
C ALA A 166 7.15 -23.48 10.87
N ARG A 167 8.36 -23.87 10.42
CA ARG A 167 8.71 -25.29 10.25
C ARG A 167 8.85 -26.02 11.58
N GLY A 168 9.51 -25.41 12.56
CA GLY A 168 9.64 -25.98 13.91
C GLY A 168 8.29 -26.21 14.60
N GLU A 169 7.39 -25.23 14.53
CA GLU A 169 6.02 -25.29 15.06
C GLU A 169 5.17 -26.35 14.33
N ALA A 170 5.31 -26.47 13.00
CA ALA A 170 4.64 -27.52 12.23
C ALA A 170 5.19 -28.91 12.58
N GLU A 171 6.51 -29.07 12.73
CA GLU A 171 7.14 -30.32 13.17
C GLU A 171 6.78 -30.69 14.62
N GLU A 172 6.59 -29.71 15.51
CA GLU A 172 6.07 -29.91 16.87
C GLU A 172 4.62 -30.39 16.86
N THR A 173 3.77 -29.71 16.11
CA THR A 173 2.36 -30.06 15.96
C THR A 173 2.20 -31.46 15.37
N LEU A 174 3.00 -31.80 14.35
CA LEU A 174 3.05 -33.14 13.76
C LEU A 174 3.64 -34.20 14.71
N ARG A 175 4.50 -33.83 15.67
CA ARG A 175 4.97 -34.74 16.73
C ARG A 175 3.87 -34.99 17.76
N SER A 176 3.17 -33.96 18.23
CA SER A 176 2.08 -34.10 19.21
C SER A 176 0.92 -34.92 18.63
N ALA A 177 0.42 -34.54 17.45
CA ALA A 177 -0.68 -35.25 16.79
C ALA A 177 -0.37 -36.73 16.50
N ARG A 178 0.90 -37.08 16.22
CA ARG A 178 1.34 -38.49 16.10
C ARG A 178 1.34 -39.21 17.44
N ALA A 179 1.86 -38.59 18.50
CA ALA A 179 1.87 -39.19 19.84
C ALA A 179 0.43 -39.43 20.37
N GLU A 180 -0.48 -38.48 20.12
CA GLU A 180 -1.91 -38.57 20.46
C GLU A 180 -2.62 -39.66 19.63
N ALA A 181 -2.32 -39.75 18.33
CA ALA A 181 -2.82 -40.84 17.47
C ALA A 181 -2.28 -42.21 17.91
N GLU A 182 -1.02 -42.30 18.34
CA GLU A 182 -0.44 -43.54 18.87
C GLU A 182 -1.02 -43.93 20.24
N GLU A 183 -1.34 -42.97 21.11
CA GLU A 183 -2.00 -43.23 22.40
C GLU A 183 -3.44 -43.71 22.21
N THR A 184 -4.23 -43.00 21.39
CA THR A 184 -5.62 -43.41 21.08
C THR A 184 -5.67 -44.78 20.40
N LEU A 185 -4.76 -45.07 19.47
CA LEU A 185 -4.60 -46.40 18.88
C LEU A 185 -4.11 -47.48 19.87
N ARG A 186 -3.41 -47.11 20.95
CA ARG A 186 -3.04 -48.04 22.03
C ARG A 186 -4.21 -48.32 22.97
N SER A 187 -4.97 -47.30 23.37
CA SER A 187 -6.18 -47.48 24.20
C SER A 187 -7.24 -48.31 23.48
N ALA A 188 -7.58 -47.96 22.23
CA ALA A 188 -8.58 -48.68 21.44
C ALA A 188 -8.23 -50.17 21.23
N ARG A 189 -6.94 -50.50 21.05
CA ARG A 189 -6.47 -51.90 20.98
C ARG A 189 -6.62 -52.61 22.33
N ALA A 190 -6.18 -51.99 23.42
CA ALA A 190 -6.30 -52.57 24.76
C ALA A 190 -7.77 -52.76 25.18
N GLU A 191 -8.67 -51.87 24.77
CA GLU A 191 -10.12 -52.01 24.97
C GLU A 191 -10.71 -53.13 24.13
N GLY A 192 -10.34 -53.23 22.85
CA GLY A 192 -10.73 -54.35 21.98
C GLY A 192 -10.24 -55.71 22.50
N GLU A 193 -9.01 -55.80 22.99
CA GLU A 193 -8.46 -57.01 23.62
C GLU A 193 -9.20 -57.40 24.90
N ARG A 194 -9.57 -56.41 25.74
CA ARG A 194 -10.43 -56.63 26.93
C ARG A 194 -11.81 -57.15 26.54
N GLN A 195 -12.45 -56.54 25.53
CA GLN A 195 -13.77 -56.96 25.04
C GLN A 195 -13.73 -58.38 24.45
N LEU A 196 -12.74 -58.69 23.61
CA LEU A 196 -12.52 -60.03 23.07
C LEU A 196 -12.27 -61.08 24.16
N THR A 197 -11.55 -60.71 25.22
CA THR A 197 -11.29 -61.60 26.36
C THR A 197 -12.56 -61.83 27.19
N ALA A 198 -13.35 -60.78 27.46
CA ALA A 198 -14.64 -60.90 28.14
C ALA A 198 -15.63 -61.77 27.36
N ALA A 199 -15.80 -61.52 26.06
CA ALA A 199 -16.69 -62.29 25.19
C ALA A 199 -16.27 -63.77 25.08
N ARG A 200 -14.96 -64.07 25.09
CA ARG A 200 -14.46 -65.45 25.14
C ARG A 200 -14.82 -66.14 26.46
N MET A 201 -14.58 -65.50 27.60
CA MET A 201 -14.95 -66.06 28.91
C MET A 201 -16.47 -66.28 29.05
N GLU A 202 -17.29 -65.38 28.50
CA GLU A 202 -18.75 -65.55 28.49
C GLU A 202 -19.19 -66.70 27.57
N ALA A 203 -18.64 -66.80 26.35
CA ALA A 203 -18.90 -67.91 25.44
C ALA A 203 -18.45 -69.26 26.03
N GLU A 204 -17.28 -69.32 26.66
CA GLU A 204 -16.81 -70.52 27.38
C GLU A 204 -17.74 -70.90 28.54
N ARG A 205 -18.22 -69.91 29.32
CA ARG A 205 -19.20 -70.16 30.39
C ARG A 205 -20.51 -70.73 29.84
N LEU A 206 -21.04 -70.14 28.76
CA LEU A 206 -22.27 -70.61 28.10
C LEU A 206 -22.12 -72.00 27.49
N LEU A 207 -20.94 -72.32 26.92
CA LEU A 207 -20.64 -73.67 26.42
C LEU A 207 -20.55 -74.70 27.55
N ILE A 208 -19.95 -74.35 28.69
CA ILE A 208 -19.90 -75.22 29.89
C ILE A 208 -21.32 -75.43 30.44
N GLU A 209 -22.14 -74.36 30.51
CA GLU A 209 -23.52 -74.43 30.99
C GLU A 209 -24.40 -75.29 30.07
N ALA A 210 -24.41 -75.01 28.76
CA ALA A 210 -25.18 -75.78 27.77
C ALA A 210 -24.74 -77.25 27.71
N ARG A 211 -23.44 -77.52 27.87
CA ARG A 211 -22.91 -78.89 28.01
C ARG A 211 -23.41 -79.57 29.28
N GLY A 212 -23.37 -78.90 30.43
CA GLY A 212 -23.89 -79.43 31.69
C GLY A 212 -25.39 -79.71 31.63
N GLN A 213 -26.17 -78.83 30.98
CA GLN A 213 -27.59 -79.06 30.70
C GLN A 213 -27.79 -80.29 29.80
N ALA A 214 -27.02 -80.44 28.72
CA ALA A 214 -27.11 -81.59 27.82
C ALA A 214 -26.71 -82.91 28.52
N GLU A 215 -25.64 -82.93 29.31
CA GLU A 215 -25.22 -84.09 30.10
C GLU A 215 -26.27 -84.46 31.17
N ALA A 216 -26.90 -83.47 31.81
CA ALA A 216 -28.02 -83.70 32.74
C ALA A 216 -29.29 -84.23 32.03
N MET A 217 -29.61 -83.73 30.83
CA MET A 217 -30.72 -84.25 30.02
C MET A 217 -30.46 -85.70 29.56
N LEU A 218 -29.23 -86.03 29.16
CA LEU A 218 -28.84 -87.40 28.82
C LEU A 218 -28.91 -88.33 30.02
N ALA A 219 -28.43 -87.91 31.20
CA ALA A 219 -28.56 -88.68 32.43
C ALA A 219 -30.04 -88.90 32.80
N ALA A 220 -30.88 -87.86 32.73
CA ALA A 220 -32.32 -87.97 32.99
C ALA A 220 -33.02 -88.88 31.97
N ALA A 221 -32.61 -88.87 30.69
CA ALA A 221 -33.10 -89.80 29.67
C ALA A 221 -32.68 -91.24 29.97
N GLN A 222 -31.41 -91.48 30.32
CA GLN A 222 -30.93 -92.82 30.68
C GLN A 222 -31.61 -93.36 31.94
N HIS A 223 -31.85 -92.53 32.96
CA HIS A 223 -32.63 -92.93 34.14
C HIS A 223 -34.08 -93.32 33.78
N ARG A 224 -34.72 -92.61 32.83
CA ARG A 224 -36.05 -92.99 32.32
C ARG A 224 -36.02 -94.30 31.55
N VAL A 225 -35.00 -94.53 30.70
CA VAL A 225 -34.81 -95.80 29.97
C VAL A 225 -34.63 -96.94 30.97
N ASN A 226 -33.69 -96.83 31.90
CA ASN A 226 -33.45 -97.87 32.92
C ASN A 226 -34.72 -98.16 33.76
N ALA A 227 -35.51 -97.15 34.11
CA ALA A 227 -36.77 -97.33 34.85
C ALA A 227 -37.88 -97.98 34.00
N LEU A 228 -37.91 -97.71 32.69
CA LEU A 228 -38.79 -98.40 31.73
C LEU A 228 -38.36 -99.84 31.50
N ASP A 229 -37.05 -100.12 31.43
CA ASP A 229 -36.49 -101.47 31.31
C ASP A 229 -36.77 -102.30 32.58
N GLU A 230 -36.63 -101.71 33.76
CA GLU A 230 -36.97 -102.36 35.03
C GLU A 230 -38.49 -102.61 35.15
N HIS A 231 -39.33 -101.64 34.74
CA HIS A 231 -40.78 -101.78 34.72
C HIS A 231 -41.27 -102.81 33.69
N THR A 232 -40.69 -102.83 32.49
CA THR A 232 -41.02 -103.84 31.47
C THR A 232 -40.49 -105.22 31.87
N GLY A 233 -39.29 -105.32 32.45
CA GLY A 233 -38.77 -106.54 33.06
C GLY A 233 -39.70 -107.10 34.14
N ARG A 234 -40.16 -106.25 35.09
CA ARG A 234 -41.17 -106.63 36.10
C ARG A 234 -42.49 -107.08 35.48
N ARG A 235 -42.97 -106.42 34.42
CA ARG A 235 -44.20 -106.82 33.69
C ARG A 235 -44.02 -108.13 32.92
N VAL A 236 -42.88 -108.36 32.29
CA VAL A 236 -42.57 -109.59 31.56
C VAL A 236 -42.42 -110.76 32.54
N ALA A 237 -41.77 -110.57 33.69
CA ALA A 237 -41.73 -111.56 34.76
C ALA A 237 -43.15 -111.91 35.24
N TYR A 238 -43.97 -110.91 35.61
CA TYR A 238 -45.35 -111.13 36.04
C TYR A 238 -46.21 -111.84 34.98
N LEU A 239 -46.06 -111.48 33.70
CA LEU A 239 -46.75 -112.15 32.58
C LEU A 239 -46.24 -113.58 32.35
N SER A 240 -44.95 -113.84 32.55
CA SER A 240 -44.35 -115.18 32.48
C SER A 240 -44.80 -116.06 33.64
N ASP A 241 -44.85 -115.53 34.86
CA ASP A 241 -45.32 -116.25 36.05
C ASP A 241 -46.81 -116.57 35.95
N THR A 242 -47.63 -115.59 35.54
CA THR A 242 -49.07 -115.82 35.33
C THR A 242 -49.35 -116.73 34.14
N HIS A 243 -48.58 -116.66 33.05
CA HIS A 243 -48.66 -117.64 31.95
C HIS A 243 -48.28 -119.05 32.44
N THR A 244 -47.21 -119.18 33.22
CA THR A 244 -46.77 -120.47 33.80
C THR A 244 -47.84 -121.05 34.73
N GLU A 245 -48.45 -120.23 35.60
CA GLU A 245 -49.56 -120.64 36.47
C GLU A 245 -50.83 -120.99 35.66
N VAL A 246 -51.12 -120.28 34.57
CA VAL A 246 -52.23 -120.63 33.67
C VAL A 246 -51.97 -121.95 32.95
N VAL A 247 -50.75 -122.21 32.45
CA VAL A 247 -50.37 -123.49 31.85
C VAL A 247 -50.38 -124.62 32.91
N ARG A 248 -49.95 -124.34 34.15
CA ARG A 248 -50.04 -125.27 35.28
C ARG A 248 -51.50 -125.64 35.56
N ARG A 249 -52.40 -124.66 35.66
CA ARG A 249 -53.84 -124.86 35.84
C ARG A 249 -54.50 -125.55 34.65
N LEU A 250 -54.09 -125.26 33.42
CA LEU A 250 -54.59 -125.95 32.22
C LEU A 250 -54.15 -127.42 32.19
N ASN A 251 -52.95 -127.74 32.69
CA ASN A 251 -52.52 -129.12 32.89
C ASN A 251 -53.27 -129.81 34.05
N GLU A 252 -53.55 -129.10 35.15
CA GLU A 252 -54.39 -129.62 36.25
C GLU A 252 -55.83 -129.89 35.79
N ILE A 253 -56.45 -128.95 35.07
CA ILE A 253 -57.79 -129.10 34.47
C ILE A 253 -57.77 -130.20 33.41
N GLY A 254 -56.73 -130.27 32.57
CA GLY A 254 -56.56 -131.32 31.56
C GLY A 254 -56.38 -132.70 32.18
N ALA A 255 -55.70 -132.81 33.32
CA ALA A 255 -55.60 -134.06 34.09
C ALA A 255 -56.96 -134.43 34.71
N VAL A 256 -57.68 -133.49 35.30
CA VAL A 256 -59.03 -133.72 35.86
C VAL A 256 -60.04 -134.10 34.77
N LEU A 257 -59.99 -133.46 33.60
CA LEU A 257 -60.85 -133.77 32.46
C LEU A 257 -60.46 -135.11 31.82
N GLY A 258 -59.16 -135.42 31.76
CA GLY A 258 -58.66 -136.73 31.35
C GLY A 258 -59.14 -137.83 32.28
N ASP A 259 -59.05 -137.64 33.59
CA ASP A 259 -59.53 -138.59 34.60
C ASP A 259 -61.07 -138.73 34.57
N LEU A 260 -61.80 -137.63 34.30
CA LEU A 260 -63.25 -137.66 34.11
C LEU A 260 -63.65 -138.43 32.82
N MET A 261 -63.01 -138.15 31.69
CA MET A 261 -63.22 -138.90 30.44
C MET A 261 -62.76 -140.37 30.57
N HIS A 262 -61.76 -140.67 31.41
CA HIS A 262 -61.34 -142.05 31.66
C HIS A 262 -62.39 -142.79 32.49
N ARG A 263 -63.04 -142.13 33.46
CA ARG A 263 -64.21 -142.68 34.17
C ARG A 263 -65.42 -142.85 33.26
N GLU A 264 -65.68 -141.89 32.37
CA GLU A 264 -66.79 -141.94 31.39
C GLU A 264 -66.59 -143.08 30.38
N SER A 265 -65.41 -143.16 29.74
CA SER A 265 -65.09 -144.24 28.79
C SER A 265 -64.96 -145.61 29.45
N ALA A 266 -64.61 -145.69 30.74
CA ALA A 266 -64.65 -146.93 31.52
C ALA A 266 -66.06 -147.32 32.00
N ALA A 267 -67.05 -146.40 32.00
CA ALA A 267 -68.42 -146.69 32.44
C ALA A 267 -69.23 -147.51 31.42
N GLY A 268 -68.88 -147.43 30.13
CA GLY A 268 -69.61 -148.09 29.05
C GLY A 268 -70.87 -147.32 28.60
N PRO A 269 -71.49 -147.74 27.49
CA PRO A 269 -72.54 -146.95 26.83
C PRO A 269 -73.90 -147.06 27.54
N LEU A 270 -74.52 -145.91 27.78
CA LEU A 270 -75.96 -145.81 28.03
C LEU A 270 -76.71 -145.53 26.72
N ILE A 271 -77.91 -146.09 26.61
CA ILE A 271 -78.82 -145.88 25.48
C ILE A 271 -79.72 -144.66 25.78
N ASP A 272 -80.11 -143.97 24.72
CA ASP A 272 -80.97 -142.79 24.69
C ASP A 272 -82.36 -143.02 25.35
N GLU A 273 -82.76 -142.13 26.27
CA GLU A 273 -84.12 -142.04 26.82
C GLU A 273 -84.52 -140.57 26.99
N ALA A 274 -85.74 -140.22 26.58
CA ALA A 274 -86.01 -138.91 25.99
C ALA A 274 -86.92 -137.96 26.80
N ALA A 275 -86.63 -136.66 26.63
CA ALA A 275 -87.56 -135.52 26.56
C ALA A 275 -88.75 -135.42 27.55
N VAL A 276 -88.65 -134.48 28.50
CA VAL A 276 -89.81 -133.79 29.09
C VAL A 276 -89.56 -132.27 29.11
N LEU A 277 -90.52 -131.49 28.62
CA LEU A 277 -90.53 -130.02 28.62
C LEU A 277 -91.48 -129.50 29.72
N PRO A 278 -91.16 -128.41 30.43
CA PRO A 278 -91.98 -127.19 30.28
C PRO A 278 -91.20 -125.86 30.39
N PRO A 279 -91.80 -124.69 30.06
CA PRO A 279 -91.09 -123.41 29.90
C PRO A 279 -91.38 -122.31 30.96
N GLY A 280 -90.48 -121.32 31.05
CA GLY A 280 -90.70 -120.00 31.67
C GLY A 280 -90.30 -119.87 33.15
N PRO A 281 -90.19 -118.63 33.71
CA PRO A 281 -90.62 -117.33 33.15
C PRO A 281 -89.49 -116.30 32.95
N GLN A 282 -89.84 -115.12 32.38
CA GLN A 282 -89.05 -113.87 32.41
C GLN A 282 -89.87 -112.79 33.12
N VAL A 283 -89.31 -112.01 34.05
CA VAL A 283 -89.94 -110.78 34.59
C VAL A 283 -88.91 -109.75 35.08
N HIS A 284 -88.92 -108.56 34.44
CA HIS A 284 -88.61 -107.14 34.87
C HIS A 284 -87.56 -106.84 35.98
N ALA A 285 -86.80 -105.72 35.98
CA ALA A 285 -87.17 -104.28 36.03
C ALA A 285 -88.12 -103.93 37.22
N ILE A 286 -88.11 -102.76 37.88
CA ILE A 286 -87.90 -101.35 37.47
C ILE A 286 -87.09 -100.57 38.57
N ALA A 287 -86.84 -99.27 38.40
CA ALA A 287 -85.95 -98.39 39.22
C ALA A 287 -86.68 -97.42 40.21
N ALA A 288 -85.88 -96.50 40.81
CA ALA A 288 -86.21 -95.34 41.66
C ALA A 288 -86.50 -95.58 43.17
N GLY A 289 -86.21 -94.65 44.09
CA GLY A 289 -85.70 -93.26 43.94
C GLY A 289 -85.08 -92.63 45.21
N ALA A 290 -84.73 -91.33 45.12
CA ALA A 290 -84.00 -90.51 46.12
C ALA A 290 -84.99 -89.72 47.06
N PRO A 291 -84.76 -88.49 47.62
CA PRO A 291 -83.71 -87.43 47.46
C PRO A 291 -82.45 -87.69 48.33
N ALA A 292 -81.55 -86.77 48.76
CA ALA A 292 -81.43 -85.29 48.90
C ALA A 292 -79.93 -84.89 49.08
N GLN A 293 -79.41 -83.64 49.02
CA GLN A 293 -79.87 -82.32 48.52
C GLN A 293 -78.67 -81.33 48.42
N GLY A 294 -78.71 -80.37 47.48
CA GLY A 294 -78.06 -79.04 47.58
C GLY A 294 -76.58 -78.92 47.16
N HIS A 295 -76.12 -77.86 46.47
CA HIS A 295 -76.80 -76.69 45.88
C HIS A 295 -76.03 -76.12 44.65
N GLU A 296 -76.74 -75.39 43.79
CA GLU A 296 -76.35 -74.42 42.72
C GLU A 296 -75.06 -74.59 41.84
N GLN A 297 -75.02 -74.50 40.49
CA GLN A 297 -75.64 -73.61 39.44
C GLN A 297 -74.84 -72.29 39.16
N PRO A 298 -74.96 -71.58 38.00
CA PRO A 298 -75.07 -72.06 36.58
C PRO A 298 -74.55 -71.09 35.44
N TYR A 299 -74.62 -71.55 34.17
CA TYR A 299 -74.97 -70.88 32.86
C TYR A 299 -74.29 -69.54 32.39
N GLU A 300 -74.30 -69.08 31.11
CA GLU A 300 -74.79 -69.58 29.80
C GLU A 300 -73.98 -69.07 28.57
N GLN A 301 -74.52 -69.27 27.34
CA GLN A 301 -73.95 -69.18 25.98
C GLN A 301 -73.59 -67.77 25.43
N SER A 302 -72.74 -67.73 24.38
CA SER A 302 -72.99 -67.03 23.10
C SER A 302 -71.99 -67.42 21.99
N TYR A 303 -72.22 -67.02 20.74
CA TYR A 303 -71.60 -67.56 19.50
C TYR A 303 -70.94 -66.47 18.63
N GLU A 304 -69.89 -66.77 17.84
CA GLU A 304 -69.94 -66.79 16.35
C GLU A 304 -68.55 -66.91 15.63
N GLN A 305 -68.56 -67.78 14.60
CA GLN A 305 -67.78 -67.83 13.33
C GLN A 305 -66.22 -67.80 13.24
N PRO A 306 -65.62 -68.44 12.20
CA PRO A 306 -64.16 -68.57 11.99
C PRO A 306 -63.62 -67.77 10.77
N HIS A 307 -62.30 -67.68 10.60
CA HIS A 307 -61.63 -67.59 9.28
C HIS A 307 -60.09 -67.80 9.33
N GLU A 308 -59.55 -68.55 8.35
CA GLU A 308 -58.26 -68.26 7.68
C GLU A 308 -58.61 -67.85 6.22
N PRO A 309 -57.70 -67.18 5.46
CA PRO A 309 -56.70 -67.92 4.65
C PRO A 309 -55.32 -67.23 4.38
N VAL A 310 -54.27 -68.06 4.29
CA VAL A 310 -53.25 -68.19 3.20
C VAL A 310 -52.60 -66.95 2.50
N GLU A 311 -51.27 -67.06 2.27
CA GLU A 311 -50.36 -66.24 1.40
C GLU A 311 -50.05 -64.79 1.89
N ASP A 312 -48.90 -64.16 1.59
CA ASP A 312 -47.90 -64.37 0.51
C ASP A 312 -46.41 -64.29 1.01
N THR A 313 -45.46 -64.09 0.10
CA THR A 313 -44.01 -64.37 0.15
C THR A 313 -43.12 -63.13 0.38
N PRO A 314 -41.80 -63.28 0.66
CA PRO A 314 -40.95 -62.15 1.13
C PRO A 314 -40.13 -61.45 0.03
N GLN A 315 -40.09 -60.12 0.08
CA GLN A 315 -39.08 -59.24 -0.55
C GLN A 315 -38.70 -58.13 0.46
N ALA A 316 -37.44 -57.75 0.73
CA ALA A 316 -36.23 -57.58 -0.09
C ALA A 316 -36.11 -56.17 -0.76
N LEU A 317 -35.56 -55.23 0.02
CA LEU A 317 -34.86 -54.00 -0.38
C LEU A 317 -33.76 -53.82 0.70
N GLU A 318 -32.46 -53.81 0.37
CA GLU A 318 -31.69 -52.67 -0.15
C GLU A 318 -31.83 -51.39 0.69
N ALA A 319 -30.81 -50.61 1.09
CA ALA A 319 -29.34 -50.66 1.14
C ALA A 319 -28.83 -49.24 0.83
N ALA A 320 -28.26 -48.58 1.85
CA ALA A 320 -27.40 -47.39 1.72
C ALA A 320 -28.12 -46.11 1.18
N PRO A 321 -27.41 -44.97 0.91
CA PRO A 321 -27.48 -43.89 1.89
C PRO A 321 -27.81 -42.50 1.33
N SER A 322 -28.57 -41.71 2.08
CA SER A 322 -28.81 -40.28 1.78
C SER A 322 -27.62 -39.43 2.22
N GLY A 323 -27.05 -38.65 1.31
CA GLY A 323 -25.99 -37.68 1.63
C GLY A 323 -26.18 -36.33 0.91
N HIS A 324 -25.68 -35.29 1.59
CA HIS A 324 -25.36 -33.95 1.08
C HIS A 324 -26.48 -32.93 0.82
N GLU A 325 -26.01 -31.67 0.84
CA GLU A 325 -26.67 -30.37 0.57
C GLU A 325 -27.86 -30.03 1.50
N ALA A 326 -27.76 -29.11 2.47
CA ALA A 326 -27.16 -27.76 2.57
C ALA A 326 -28.00 -26.66 1.89
N ASP A 327 -28.59 -25.78 2.71
CA ASP A 327 -28.83 -24.37 2.36
C ASP A 327 -29.10 -23.52 3.63
N ASP A 328 -29.10 -22.19 3.46
CA ASP A 328 -29.13 -21.16 4.52
C ASP A 328 -30.44 -21.01 5.33
N ALA A 329 -30.32 -20.61 6.61
CA ALA A 329 -31.19 -19.61 7.25
C ALA A 329 -30.62 -19.10 8.59
N ALA A 330 -30.34 -17.79 8.69
CA ALA A 330 -29.68 -17.16 9.83
C ALA A 330 -30.57 -16.91 11.07
N THR A 331 -29.97 -16.94 12.27
CA THR A 331 -30.26 -15.97 13.35
C THR A 331 -29.06 -15.84 14.30
N GLY A 332 -28.53 -14.63 14.52
CA GLY A 332 -27.44 -14.40 15.47
C GLY A 332 -26.93 -12.95 15.47
N GLN A 333 -27.11 -12.23 16.58
CA GLN A 333 -26.69 -10.83 16.73
C GLN A 333 -25.29 -10.73 17.37
N GLY A 334 -24.43 -9.84 16.88
CA GLY A 334 -23.14 -9.56 17.53
C GLY A 334 -22.33 -8.46 16.85
N ARG A 335 -22.33 -7.26 17.45
CA ARG A 335 -21.43 -6.09 17.25
C ARG A 335 -20.72 -5.92 15.90
N MET A 336 -21.01 -4.80 15.24
CA MET A 336 -19.95 -3.99 14.63
C MET A 336 -19.33 -3.12 15.73
N ASP A 337 -18.01 -3.14 15.84
CA ASP A 337 -17.22 -2.00 16.29
C ASP A 337 -16.42 -1.56 15.05
N GLY A 338 -16.33 -0.26 14.78
CA GLY A 338 -15.78 0.28 13.54
C GLY A 338 -14.59 1.21 13.79
N ASP A 339 -13.48 0.93 13.12
CA ASP A 339 -12.34 1.84 13.03
C ASP A 339 -12.54 2.76 11.81
N GLU A 340 -12.56 4.07 12.04
CA GLU A 340 -12.63 5.09 10.98
C GLU A 340 -11.20 5.58 10.67
N ASP A 341 -10.80 5.55 9.38
CA ASP A 341 -9.48 6.02 8.91
C ASP A 341 -9.38 7.56 9.01
N ASP A 342 -9.05 8.07 10.20
CA ASP A 342 -8.94 9.50 10.44
C ASP A 342 -7.61 10.06 9.87
N ALA A 343 -7.71 10.94 8.88
CA ALA A 343 -6.56 11.35 8.06
C ALA A 343 -5.66 12.35 8.77
N VAL A 344 -4.35 12.04 8.88
CA VAL A 344 -3.35 12.89 9.53
C VAL A 344 -3.09 14.17 8.73
N LEU A 345 -3.90 15.20 9.01
CA LEU A 345 -3.68 16.57 8.58
C LEU A 345 -2.58 17.21 9.45
N ILE A 346 -1.41 17.42 8.88
CA ILE A 346 -0.31 18.13 9.55
C ILE A 346 -0.67 19.62 9.62
N VAL A 347 -1.17 20.05 10.78
CA VAL A 347 -1.31 21.46 11.14
C VAL A 347 0.01 21.92 11.77
N ASP A 348 0.78 22.68 11.01
CA ASP A 348 2.01 23.33 11.50
C ASP A 348 1.60 24.61 12.25
N ASP A 349 1.66 24.58 13.59
CA ASP A 349 1.21 25.67 14.46
C ASP A 349 2.33 26.69 14.76
N GLY A 350 1.95 27.95 14.90
CA GLY A 350 2.81 29.08 14.59
C GLY A 350 3.91 29.41 15.61
N ARG A 351 5.12 29.67 15.10
CA ARG A 351 6.07 30.61 15.73
C ARG A 351 6.17 31.90 14.94
N HIS A 352 5.44 32.92 15.40
CA HIS A 352 5.69 34.31 15.00
C HIS A 352 6.83 34.92 15.81
N GLU A 353 7.90 35.34 15.13
CA GLU A 353 8.76 36.43 15.61
C GLU A 353 9.15 37.39 14.49
N ASN A 354 8.80 38.68 14.69
CA ASN A 354 9.62 39.85 14.36
C ASN A 354 10.06 40.09 12.89
N GLY A 355 9.08 40.21 11.99
CA GLY A 355 8.77 41.45 11.25
C GLY A 355 9.82 42.26 10.44
N HIS A 356 9.42 42.66 9.23
CA HIS A 356 9.72 43.97 8.66
C HIS A 356 8.65 44.41 7.64
N ASP A 357 8.28 45.68 7.64
CA ASP A 357 7.40 46.28 6.63
C ASP A 357 8.17 46.60 5.34
N VAL A 358 7.67 46.13 4.19
CA VAL A 358 8.06 46.62 2.86
C VAL A 358 6.83 46.67 1.95
N PRO A 359 6.37 47.86 1.50
CA PRO A 359 5.26 47.97 0.56
C PRO A 359 5.71 47.68 -0.89
N PRO A 360 4.88 47.06 -1.74
CA PRO A 360 5.19 46.85 -3.15
C PRO A 360 5.03 48.15 -3.97
N SER A 361 5.95 48.39 -4.90
CA SER A 361 5.78 49.36 -6.00
C SER A 361 5.47 48.63 -7.33
N PRO A 362 4.63 49.18 -8.21
CA PRO A 362 4.24 48.57 -9.49
C PRO A 362 5.08 49.08 -10.69
N GLU A 363 4.73 48.63 -11.91
CA GLU A 363 5.18 49.14 -13.24
C GLU A 363 6.67 48.87 -13.57
N ASP A 364 7.15 48.59 -14.80
CA ASP A 364 6.60 48.20 -16.14
C ASP A 364 7.77 47.48 -16.90
N THR A 365 7.78 46.97 -18.15
CA THR A 365 6.95 46.99 -19.38
C THR A 365 7.14 45.68 -20.18
N ASP A 366 6.20 45.33 -21.07
CA ASP A 366 6.37 44.27 -22.09
C ASP A 366 7.56 44.49 -23.05
N VAL A 367 8.33 43.42 -23.34
CA VAL A 367 8.97 43.24 -24.66
C VAL A 367 8.90 41.76 -25.10
N ASN A 368 8.36 41.53 -26.30
CA ASN A 368 8.06 40.21 -26.86
C ASN A 368 9.03 39.87 -28.02
N LEU A 369 9.68 38.70 -27.99
CA LEU A 369 10.51 38.21 -29.11
C LEU A 369 10.19 36.74 -29.45
N GLY A 370 9.71 36.52 -30.67
CA GLY A 370 9.09 35.26 -31.09
C GLY A 370 10.03 34.11 -31.46
N ARG A 371 9.58 32.89 -31.20
CA ARG A 371 10.25 31.64 -31.61
C ARG A 371 10.19 31.43 -33.14
N VAL A 372 11.20 31.90 -33.85
CA VAL A 372 11.40 31.60 -35.29
C VAL A 372 11.69 30.11 -35.47
N ARG A 373 10.88 29.41 -36.28
CA ARG A 373 11.19 28.03 -36.71
C ARG A 373 12.35 28.05 -37.71
N ARG A 374 13.51 27.50 -37.34
CA ARG A 374 14.62 27.26 -38.27
C ARG A 374 14.36 25.97 -39.06
N ALA A 375 14.21 26.08 -40.38
CA ALA A 375 14.21 24.92 -41.27
C ALA A 375 15.64 24.37 -41.47
N ALA A 376 15.76 23.08 -41.76
CA ALA A 376 17.02 22.41 -42.10
C ALA A 376 16.91 21.76 -43.51
N PRO A 377 17.87 21.98 -44.42
CA PRO A 377 17.83 21.42 -45.77
C PRO A 377 18.67 20.14 -45.94
N ASP A 378 18.50 19.53 -47.12
CA ASP A 378 19.40 18.60 -47.81
C ASP A 378 19.75 17.24 -47.18
N GLY A 379 18.94 16.23 -47.55
CA GLY A 379 19.33 14.82 -47.59
C GLY A 379 18.92 14.17 -48.91
N LYS A 380 19.84 14.08 -49.88
CA LYS A 380 19.62 13.32 -51.14
C LYS A 380 19.79 11.82 -50.91
N PRO A 381 18.94 10.99 -51.54
CA PRO A 381 19.35 9.73 -52.14
C PRO A 381 19.31 9.81 -53.68
N ALA A 382 20.01 8.89 -54.34
CA ALA A 382 20.05 8.75 -55.80
C ALA A 382 19.59 7.34 -56.24
N ALA A 383 19.42 7.17 -57.55
CA ALA A 383 19.00 5.96 -58.30
C ALA A 383 17.48 5.70 -58.36
N GLY A 384 16.97 5.31 -59.54
CA GLY A 384 15.53 5.08 -59.73
C GLY A 384 14.96 4.70 -61.12
N LYS A 385 15.78 4.64 -62.19
CA LYS A 385 15.39 4.52 -63.62
C LYS A 385 14.90 5.80 -64.28
#